data_AF-A0A367RAL1-F1
#
_entry.id   AF-A0A367RAL1-F1
#
_cell.length_a   1.000
_cell.length_b   1.000
_cell.length_c   1.000
_cell.angle_alpha   90.00
_cell.angle_beta   90.00
_cell.angle_gamma   90.00
#
_symmetry.space_group_name_H-M   'P 1'
#
loop_
_entity.id
_entity.type
_entity.pdbx_description
1 polymer ?
#
loop_
_entity_poly.entity_id
_entity_poly.type
_entity_poly.pdbx_seq_one_letter_code
_entity_poly.pdbx_strand_id
1 'polypeptide(L)'
;MQTITDIGTLIVSTPGTCGGRPRIAGHRITVHNIAIDFNAGMKPEEIVVQRPQLMLAQVYAALAYYYANQEVIDTEIAAEIEEYDRLEAEYTAKRQ
;
A
#
# COMPACT_ATOMS: atom_id res chain seq x y z
N MET A 1 4.38 32.34 1.61
CA MET A 1 3.83 31.75 0.37
C MET A 1 3.15 30.46 0.79
N GLN A 2 1.82 30.35 0.67
CA GLN A 2 1.14 29.08 0.96
C GLN A 2 1.37 28.16 -0.24
N THR A 3 2.20 27.14 -0.07
CA THR A 3 2.36 26.08 -1.06
C THR A 3 1.17 25.14 -0.95
N ILE A 4 0.30 25.15 -1.96
CA ILE A 4 -0.78 24.18 -2.08
C ILE A 4 -0.13 22.85 -2.47
N THR A 5 -0.40 21.80 -1.69
CA THR A 5 0.09 20.45 -1.99
C THR A 5 -0.75 19.85 -3.12
N ASP A 6 -0.11 19.45 -4.23
CA ASP A 6 -0.77 18.71 -5.29
C ASP A 6 -0.93 17.24 -4.88
N ILE A 7 -2.17 16.80 -4.70
CA ILE A 7 -2.53 15.43 -4.31
C ILE A 7 -2.02 14.42 -5.35
N GLY A 8 -1.97 14.79 -6.64
CA GLY A 8 -1.46 13.93 -7.72
C GLY A 8 0.01 13.56 -7.56
N THR A 9 0.78 14.35 -6.80
CA THR A 9 2.21 14.08 -6.55
C THR A 9 2.45 13.17 -5.34
N LEU A 10 1.41 12.87 -4.55
CA LEU A 10 1.54 12.07 -3.34
C LEU A 10 1.69 10.58 -3.62
N ILE A 11 1.29 10.10 -4.79
CA ILE A 11 1.44 8.72 -5.23
C ILE A 11 2.39 8.68 -6.41
N VAL A 12 3.48 7.93 -6.26
CA VAL A 12 4.52 7.77 -7.28
C VAL A 12 4.66 6.30 -7.64
N SER A 13 4.69 6.01 -8.93
CA SER A 13 5.17 4.73 -9.44
C SER A 13 6.54 4.96 -10.07
N THR A 14 7.54 4.18 -9.67
CA THR A 14 8.89 4.26 -10.25
C THR A 14 9.30 2.87 -10.71
N PRO A 15 9.58 2.68 -12.01
CA PRO A 15 10.12 1.43 -12.53
C PRO A 15 11.39 1.06 -11.75
N GLY A 16 11.44 -0.14 -11.17
CA GLY A 16 12.59 -0.64 -10.40
C GLY A 16 12.57 -0.35 -8.89
N THR A 17 11.59 0.39 -8.36
CA THR A 17 11.39 0.54 -6.92
C THR A 17 10.09 -0.15 -6.50
N CYS A 18 10.14 -1.01 -5.47
CA CYS A 18 8.99 -1.81 -5.00
C CYS A 18 8.29 -2.59 -6.14
N GLY A 19 9.06 -3.13 -7.09
CA GLY A 19 8.51 -3.88 -8.23
C GLY A 19 7.76 -3.02 -9.26
N GLY A 20 7.91 -1.70 -9.24
CA GLY A 20 7.12 -0.79 -10.10
C GLY A 20 5.74 -0.45 -9.54
N ARG A 21 5.44 -0.87 -8.30
CA ARG A 21 4.12 -0.64 -7.69
C ARG A 21 3.94 0.82 -7.25
N PRO A 22 2.69 1.33 -7.30
CA PRO A 22 2.36 2.64 -6.76
C PRO A 22 2.69 2.71 -5.26
N ARG A 23 3.43 3.76 -4.87
CA ARG A 23 3.80 4.00 -3.47
C ARG A 23 3.59 5.45 -3.09
N ILE A 24 3.51 5.70 -1.80
CA ILE A 24 3.44 7.06 -1.28
C ILE A 24 4.80 7.75 -1.52
N ALA A 25 4.76 8.95 -2.09
CA ALA A 25 5.94 9.77 -2.35
C ALA A 25 6.75 10.00 -1.07
N GLY A 26 8.06 9.77 -1.14
CA GLY A 26 8.96 9.88 0.02
C GLY A 26 8.98 8.66 0.95
N HIS A 27 8.12 7.65 0.72
CA HIS A 27 8.06 6.44 1.53
C HIS A 27 8.24 5.18 0.69
N ARG A 28 8.64 4.08 1.35
CA ARG A 28 8.65 2.73 0.77
C ARG A 28 7.36 1.97 1.10
N ILE A 29 6.27 2.70 1.34
CA ILE A 29 4.96 2.15 1.70
C ILE A 29 4.10 2.19 0.44
N THR A 30 3.67 1.02 -0.02
CA THR A 30 2.88 0.88 -1.26
C THR A 30 1.41 1.19 -1.01
N VAL A 31 0.67 1.49 -2.08
CA VAL A 31 -0.78 1.61 -2.00
C VAL A 31 -1.42 0.30 -1.54
N HIS A 32 -0.87 -0.85 -1.95
CA HIS A 32 -1.30 -2.18 -1.50
C HIS A 32 -1.25 -2.33 0.01
N ASN A 33 -0.18 -1.88 0.68
CA ASN A 33 -0.11 -1.94 2.14
C ASN A 33 -1.25 -1.15 2.81
N ILE A 34 -1.57 0.03 2.30
CA ILE A 34 -2.66 0.86 2.81
C ILE A 34 -4.02 0.21 2.54
N ALA A 35 -4.20 -0.36 1.34
CA ALA A 35 -5.42 -1.06 0.96
C ALA A 35 -5.65 -2.32 1.81
N ILE A 36 -4.61 -3.11 2.08
CA ILE A 36 -4.68 -4.30 2.94
C ILE A 36 -5.09 -3.90 4.37
N ASP A 37 -4.45 -2.90 4.96
CA ASP A 37 -4.79 -2.44 6.31
C ASP A 37 -6.23 -1.93 6.37
N PHE A 38 -6.64 -1.15 5.37
CA PHE A 38 -8.00 -0.62 5.27
C PHE A 38 -9.04 -1.73 5.09
N ASN A 39 -8.78 -2.72 4.23
CA ASN A 39 -9.63 -3.88 4.03
C ASN A 39 -9.70 -4.78 5.27
N ALA A 40 -8.64 -4.79 6.10
CA ALA A 40 -8.65 -5.44 7.42
C ALA A 40 -9.47 -4.67 8.48
N GLY A 41 -10.04 -3.52 8.13
CA GLY A 41 -10.91 -2.71 8.99
C GLY A 41 -10.19 -1.64 9.79
N MET A 42 -8.89 -1.41 9.56
CA MET A 42 -8.19 -0.28 10.18
C MET A 42 -8.64 1.04 9.56
N LYS A 43 -8.84 2.04 10.42
CA LYS A 43 -9.16 3.39 9.96
C LYS A 43 -7.91 4.12 9.46
N PRO A 44 -8.04 5.07 8.51
CA PRO A 44 -6.92 5.88 8.02
C PRO A 44 -6.12 6.56 9.14
N GLU A 45 -6.78 6.99 10.20
CA GLU A 45 -6.15 7.63 11.35
C GLU A 45 -5.29 6.64 12.15
N GLU A 46 -5.73 5.40 12.29
CA GLU A 46 -4.98 4.34 12.98
C GLU A 46 -3.74 3.94 12.19
N ILE A 47 -3.84 3.93 10.85
CA ILE A 47 -2.71 3.67 9.96
C ILE A 47 -1.62 4.73 10.13
N VAL A 48 -2.00 6.00 10.29
CA VAL A 48 -1.05 7.09 10.58
C VAL A 48 -0.44 6.96 11.97
N VAL A 49 -1.21 6.53 12.97
CA VAL A 49 -0.70 6.30 14.33
C VAL A 49 0.37 5.21 14.34
N GLN A 50 0.16 4.12 13.59
CA GLN A 50 1.16 3.05 13.47
C GLN A 50 2.38 3.46 12.61
N ARG A 51 2.21 4.46 11.75
CA ARG A 51 3.26 4.92 10.81
C ARG A 51 3.39 6.44 10.92
N PRO A 52 4.03 6.96 11.98
CA PRO A 52 4.11 8.40 12.24
C PRO A 52 4.87 9.18 11.15
N GLN A 53 5.61 8.49 10.28
CA GLN A 53 6.20 9.10 9.09
C GLN A 53 5.18 9.44 7.99
N LEU A 54 3.98 8.85 8.01
CA LEU A 54 2.92 9.13 7.04
C LEU A 54 2.04 10.28 7.51
N MET A 55 1.59 11.09 6.56
CA MET A 55 0.56 12.09 6.79
C MET A 55 -0.82 11.51 6.43
N LEU A 56 -1.85 11.99 7.13
CA LEU A 56 -3.23 11.59 6.85
C LEU A 56 -3.63 11.87 5.39
N ALA A 57 -3.18 12.99 4.83
CA ALA A 57 -3.40 13.33 3.42
C ALA A 57 -2.81 12.28 2.46
N GLN A 58 -1.65 11.70 2.77
CA GLN A 58 -1.03 10.66 1.95
C GLN A 58 -1.81 9.34 2.03
N VAL A 59 -2.35 9.00 3.20
CA VAL A 59 -3.20 7.80 3.36
C VAL A 59 -4.49 7.96 2.56
N TYR A 60 -5.17 9.10 2.65
CA TYR A 60 -6.35 9.36 1.84
C TYR A 60 -6.05 9.40 0.34
N ALA A 61 -4.91 9.94 -0.08
CA ALA A 61 -4.49 9.90 -1.48
C ALA A 61 -4.26 8.46 -1.97
N ALA A 62 -3.66 7.60 -1.13
CA ALA A 62 -3.48 6.19 -1.45
C ALA A 62 -4.83 5.47 -1.56
N LEU A 63 -5.77 5.74 -0.66
CA LEU A 63 -7.13 5.18 -0.72
C LEU A 63 -7.90 5.67 -1.95
N ALA A 64 -7.76 6.95 -2.32
CA ALA A 64 -8.35 7.48 -3.54
C ALA A 64 -7.79 6.78 -4.78
N TYR A 65 -6.47 6.56 -4.83
CA TYR A 65 -5.84 5.80 -5.90
C TYR A 65 -6.32 4.34 -5.93
N TYR A 66 -6.47 3.73 -4.75
CA TYR A 66 -6.99 2.38 -4.61
C TYR A 66 -8.41 2.26 -5.19
N TYR A 67 -9.34 3.11 -4.77
CA TYR A 67 -10.71 3.08 -5.29
C TYR A 67 -10.80 3.38 -6.79
N ALA A 68 -9.91 4.21 -7.32
CA ALA A 68 -9.84 4.46 -8.76
C ALA A 68 -9.34 3.26 -9.57
N ASN A 69 -8.61 2.32 -8.95
CA ASN A 69 -7.98 1.17 -9.61
C ASN A 69 -8.28 -0.15 -8.88
N GLN A 70 -9.44 -0.24 -8.22
CA GLN A 70 -9.71 -1.25 -7.21
C GLN A 70 -9.58 -2.67 -7.76
N GLU A 71 -10.20 -2.97 -8.91
CA GLU A 71 -10.17 -4.32 -9.51
C GLU A 71 -8.74 -4.80 -9.78
N VAL A 72 -7.87 -3.92 -10.30
CA VAL A 72 -6.49 -4.24 -10.61
C VAL A 72 -5.70 -4.47 -9.32
N ILE A 73 -5.85 -3.57 -8.35
CA ILE A 73 -5.10 -3.65 -7.09
C ILE A 73 -5.57 -4.85 -6.26
N ASP A 74 -6.87 -5.12 -6.18
CA ASP A 74 -7.40 -6.30 -5.46
C ASP A 74 -6.90 -7.59 -6.09
N THR A 75 -6.85 -7.66 -7.43
CA THR A 75 -6.29 -8.83 -8.13
C THR A 75 -4.80 -9.02 -7.81
N GLU A 76 -4.02 -7.93 -7.84
CA GLU A 76 -2.60 -7.98 -7.48
C GLU A 76 -2.37 -8.36 -6.01
N ILE A 77 -3.17 -7.83 -5.09
CA ILE A 77 -3.12 -8.16 -3.66
C ILE A 77 -3.46 -9.65 -3.46
N ALA A 78 -4.53 -10.15 -4.09
CA ALA A 78 -4.93 -11.54 -3.96
C ALA A 78 -3.85 -12.51 -4.47
N ALA A 79 -3.27 -12.22 -5.65
CA ALA A 79 -2.17 -13.01 -6.20
C ALA A 79 -0.94 -13.01 -5.29
N GLU A 80 -0.65 -11.88 -4.64
CA GLU A 80 0.45 -11.79 -3.69
C GLU A 80 0.19 -12.59 -2.41
N ILE A 81 -1.01 -12.50 -1.84
CA ILE A 81 -1.39 -13.28 -0.64
C ILE A 81 -1.25 -14.78 -0.94
N GLU A 82 -1.75 -15.25 -2.09
CA GLU A 82 -1.66 -16.67 -2.47
C GLU A 82 -0.20 -17.15 -2.57
N GLU A 83 0.68 -16.32 -3.14
CA GLU A 83 2.11 -16.66 -3.24
C GLU A 83 2.78 -16.68 -1.86
N TYR A 84 2.45 -15.73 -0.99
CA TYR A 84 2.94 -15.72 0.39
C TYR A 84 2.49 -16.96 1.16
N ASP A 85 1.22 -17.35 1.07
CA ASP A 85 0.67 -18.55 1.72
C ASP A 85 1.37 -19.82 1.21
N ARG A 86 1.62 -19.90 -0.10
CA ARG A 86 2.34 -21.02 -0.72
C ARG A 86 3.78 -21.13 -0.22
N LEU A 87 4.50 -20.01 -0.15
CA LEU A 87 5.87 -19.97 0.36
C LEU A 87 5.91 -20.32 1.85
N GLU A 88 4.97 -19.81 2.65
CA GLU A 88 4.89 -20.13 4.08
C GLU A 88 4.63 -21.62 4.33
N ALA A 89 3.75 -22.24 3.55
CA ALA A 89 3.53 -23.68 3.58
C ALA A 89 4.80 -24.48 3.24
N GLU A 90 5.59 -24.01 2.26
CA GLU A 90 6.86 -24.64 1.90
C GLU A 90 7.92 -24.49 3.00
N TYR A 91 8.03 -23.30 3.61
CA TYR A 91 8.95 -23.04 4.72
C TYR A 91 8.59 -23.82 5.99
N THR A 92 7.30 -23.93 6.31
CA THR A 92 6.83 -24.70 7.48
C THR A 92 7.04 -26.20 7.27
N ALA A 93 6.80 -26.72 6.06
CA ALA A 93 7.07 -28.11 5.70
C ALA A 93 8.57 -28.47 5.71
N LYS A 94 9.47 -27.52 5.38
CA LYS A 94 10.93 -27.71 5.45
C LYS A 94 11.50 -27.59 6.87
N ARG A 95 10.73 -27.06 7.83
CA ARG A 95 11.15 -26.88 9.24
C ARG A 95 10.76 -28.04 10.15
N GLN A 96 9.87 -28.93 9.71
CA GLN A 96 9.49 -30.19 10.38
C GLN A 96 10.34 -31.35 9.89
#